data_AF-M4ZH71-F1
#
_entry.id   AF-M4ZH71-F1
#
_cell.length_a   1.000
_cell.length_b   1.000
_cell.length_c   1.000
_cell.angle_alpha   90.00
_cell.angle_beta   90.00
_cell.angle_gamma   90.00
#
_symmetry.space_group_name_H-M   'P 1'
#
loop_
_entity.id
_entity.type
_entity.pdbx_description
1 polymer ?
#
loop_
_entity_poly.entity_id
_entity_poly.type
_entity_poly.pdbx_seq_one_letter_code
_entity_poly.pdbx_strand_id
1 'polypeptide(L)'
;MLDILRMDVGKDLLHKMAKEERCLFLALGHASNQVNALWKLVIVLTNGDEADPVKQRLEGAQTQIFVRFTIGAMQEAWRLVEGRFLKRPLGREYLPLLDAPAAAALERLKKRFGKLNRLAVIRNNYAFHHPETDEVDAAFQKAAAEPDSEDADWAVYFNKAVLNTFFFVSDFVLVHGMANALAEADVNEANRQLLGEMAPVAHDLSEFTFGFALAILKRYVGDELTMKLVAQVKGAPDIDDLRLPFLVQTPGLRNG
;
A
#
# COMPACT_ATOMS: atom_id res chain seq x y z
N MET A 1 -8.41 -12.27 21.16
CA MET A 1 -8.28 -13.65 20.63
C MET A 1 -8.75 -13.62 19.20
N LEU A 2 -7.97 -14.15 18.25
CA LEU A 2 -8.32 -14.16 16.83
C LEU A 2 -8.60 -15.59 16.37
N ASP A 3 -9.78 -15.82 15.80
CA ASP A 3 -10.14 -17.10 15.20
C ASP A 3 -9.67 -17.14 13.75
N ILE A 4 -8.88 -18.16 13.40
CA ILE A 4 -8.38 -18.38 12.04
C ILE A 4 -9.21 -19.48 11.40
N LEU A 5 -10.02 -19.10 10.41
CA LEU A 5 -10.83 -20.00 9.61
C LEU A 5 -10.10 -20.39 8.33
N ARG A 6 -10.27 -21.64 7.91
CA ARG A 6 -9.72 -22.18 6.66
C ARG A 6 -10.83 -22.77 5.81
N MET A 7 -10.87 -22.37 4.54
CA MET A 7 -11.62 -23.06 3.49
C MET A 7 -10.63 -23.80 2.59
N ASP A 8 -10.86 -25.10 2.37
CA ASP A 8 -10.06 -25.89 1.44
C ASP A 8 -10.57 -25.68 0.02
N VAL A 9 -9.91 -24.81 -0.76
CA VAL A 9 -10.23 -24.62 -2.19
C VAL A 9 -9.78 -25.85 -2.99
N GLY A 10 -8.53 -26.30 -2.81
CA GLY A 10 -7.99 -27.49 -3.48
C GLY A 10 -7.75 -27.33 -4.99
N LYS A 11 -6.86 -28.17 -5.55
CA LYS A 11 -6.51 -28.10 -6.98
C LYS A 11 -7.68 -28.46 -7.89
N ASP A 12 -8.51 -29.43 -7.49
CA ASP A 12 -9.59 -29.94 -8.33
C ASP A 12 -10.69 -28.90 -8.53
N LEU A 13 -11.02 -28.13 -7.49
CA LEU A 13 -11.98 -27.02 -7.61
C LEU A 13 -11.46 -25.94 -8.54
N LEU A 14 -10.18 -25.57 -8.43
CA LEU A 14 -9.57 -24.60 -9.33
C LEU A 14 -9.60 -25.10 -10.79
N HIS A 15 -9.41 -26.40 -11.03
CA HIS A 15 -9.53 -26.97 -12.39
C HIS A 15 -10.96 -26.94 -12.94
N LYS A 16 -11.98 -27.00 -12.08
CA LYS A 16 -13.39 -26.84 -12.49
C LYS A 16 -13.72 -25.41 -12.93
N MET A 17 -13.03 -24.41 -12.40
CA MET A 17 -13.22 -23.02 -12.80
C MET A 17 -12.86 -22.81 -14.27
N ALA A 18 -13.63 -21.98 -14.97
CA ALA A 18 -13.23 -21.50 -16.28
C ALA A 18 -11.86 -20.80 -16.18
N LYS A 19 -11.11 -20.79 -17.27
CA LYS A 19 -9.73 -20.28 -17.27
C LYS A 19 -9.67 -18.82 -16.81
N GLU A 20 -10.56 -17.99 -17.36
CA GLU A 20 -10.64 -16.56 -17.08
C GLU A 20 -11.00 -16.29 -15.61
N GLU A 21 -11.97 -17.03 -15.08
CA GLU A 21 -12.39 -17.00 -13.68
C GLU A 21 -11.26 -17.37 -12.73
N ARG A 22 -10.62 -18.53 -12.95
CA ARG A 22 -9.48 -18.99 -12.14
C ARG A 22 -8.35 -17.96 -12.17
N CYS A 23 -8.00 -17.46 -13.35
CA CYS A 23 -6.92 -16.49 -13.49
C CYS A 23 -7.24 -15.17 -12.79
N LEU A 24 -8.48 -14.69 -12.87
CA LEU A 24 -8.87 -13.46 -12.18
C LEU A 24 -8.92 -13.64 -10.66
N PHE A 25 -9.50 -14.75 -10.17
CA PHE A 25 -9.55 -15.10 -8.75
C PHE A 25 -8.14 -15.12 -8.13
N LEU A 26 -7.21 -15.83 -8.76
CA LEU A 26 -5.83 -15.93 -8.27
C LEU A 26 -5.10 -14.58 -8.33
N ALA A 27 -5.29 -13.81 -9.40
CA ALA A 27 -4.65 -12.51 -9.55
C ALA A 27 -5.17 -11.47 -8.54
N LEU A 28 -6.49 -11.41 -8.32
CA LEU A 28 -7.08 -10.50 -7.33
C LEU A 28 -6.71 -10.91 -5.90
N GLY A 29 -6.68 -12.21 -5.59
CA GLY A 29 -6.19 -12.70 -4.31
C GLY A 29 -4.72 -12.30 -4.06
N HIS A 30 -3.86 -12.42 -5.08
CA HIS A 30 -2.48 -11.97 -5.00
C HIS A 30 -2.36 -10.46 -4.75
N ALA A 31 -3.07 -9.65 -5.54
CA ALA A 31 -3.05 -8.19 -5.39
C ALA A 31 -3.58 -7.74 -4.02
N SER A 32 -4.68 -8.34 -3.55
CA SER A 32 -5.26 -8.06 -2.23
C SER A 32 -4.28 -8.39 -1.10
N ASN A 33 -3.58 -9.52 -1.18
CA ASN A 33 -2.55 -9.89 -0.20
C ASN A 33 -1.40 -8.86 -0.14
N GLN A 34 -0.93 -8.39 -1.29
CA GLN A 34 0.13 -7.37 -1.36
C GLN A 34 -0.32 -6.05 -0.75
N VAL A 35 -1.49 -5.56 -1.15
CA VAL A 35 -2.06 -4.30 -0.61
C VAL A 35 -2.27 -4.41 0.90
N ASN A 36 -2.84 -5.51 1.39
CA ASN A 36 -3.09 -5.69 2.81
C ASN A 36 -1.80 -5.80 3.63
N ALA A 37 -0.77 -6.48 3.13
CA ALA A 37 0.52 -6.59 3.82
C ALA A 37 1.21 -5.22 3.90
N LEU A 38 1.25 -4.48 2.79
CA LEU A 38 1.87 -3.15 2.74
C LEU A 38 1.09 -2.12 3.58
N TRP A 39 -0.24 -2.14 3.52
CA TRP A 39 -1.06 -1.23 4.29
C TRP A 39 -0.91 -1.45 5.80
N LYS A 40 -0.86 -2.70 6.27
CA LYS A 40 -0.53 -3.01 7.68
C LYS A 40 0.82 -2.45 8.09
N LEU A 41 1.81 -2.52 7.21
CA LEU A 41 3.14 -2.00 7.47
C LEU A 41 3.15 -0.47 7.56
N VAL A 42 2.38 0.21 6.70
CA VAL A 42 2.18 1.66 6.79
C VAL A 42 1.55 2.03 8.13
N ILE A 43 0.51 1.32 8.58
CA ILE A 43 -0.08 1.56 9.92
C ILE A 43 1.01 1.46 11.00
N VAL A 44 1.77 0.35 11.02
CA VAL A 44 2.84 0.10 12.01
C VAL A 44 3.91 1.20 12.01
N LEU A 45 4.28 1.70 10.82
CA LEU A 45 5.26 2.76 10.64
C LEU A 45 4.75 4.13 11.06
N THR A 46 3.44 4.37 10.94
CA THR A 46 2.81 5.62 11.38
C THR A 46 2.46 5.64 12.86
N ASN A 47 2.54 4.49 13.52
CA ASN A 47 2.35 4.45 14.95
C ASN A 47 3.62 4.98 15.63
N GLY A 48 3.49 5.97 16.52
CA GLY A 48 4.60 6.43 17.36
C GLY A 48 4.90 7.92 17.26
N ASP A 49 5.34 8.45 18.39
CA ASP A 49 5.78 9.83 18.55
C ASP A 49 7.23 9.78 19.07
N GLU A 50 8.18 9.42 18.20
CA GLU A 50 9.60 9.41 18.57
C GLU A 50 10.07 10.85 18.85
N ALA A 51 10.68 11.03 20.03
CA ALA A 51 11.09 12.32 20.55
C ALA A 51 12.51 12.69 20.14
N ASP A 52 13.36 11.70 19.81
CA ASP A 52 14.68 11.95 19.27
C ASP A 52 14.57 12.49 17.82
N PRO A 53 15.06 13.71 17.53
CA PRO A 53 14.88 14.33 16.23
C PRO A 53 15.54 13.56 15.08
N VAL A 54 16.64 12.84 15.33
CA VAL A 54 17.30 12.04 14.29
C VAL A 54 16.45 10.82 13.96
N LYS A 55 16.04 10.07 14.98
CA LYS A 55 15.20 8.89 14.76
C LYS A 55 13.87 9.25 14.12
N GLN A 56 13.22 10.32 14.59
CA GLN A 56 11.96 10.81 14.03
C GLN A 56 12.08 11.08 12.52
N ARG A 57 13.18 11.72 12.07
CA ARG A 57 13.43 11.97 10.64
C ARG A 57 13.63 10.68 9.85
N LEU A 58 14.46 9.77 10.37
CA LEU A 58 14.76 8.51 9.69
C LEU A 58 13.54 7.60 9.58
N GLU A 59 12.74 7.51 10.64
CA GLU A 59 11.48 6.75 10.65
C GLU A 59 10.40 7.41 9.78
N GLY A 60 10.33 8.74 9.78
CA GLY A 60 9.46 9.50 8.87
C GLY A 60 9.82 9.25 7.39
N ALA A 61 11.10 9.29 7.03
CA ALA A 61 11.56 8.98 5.67
C ALA A 61 11.32 7.51 5.31
N GLN A 62 11.55 6.57 6.23
CA GLN A 62 11.20 5.16 6.04
C GLN A 62 9.70 4.99 5.77
N THR A 63 8.84 5.70 6.51
CA THR A 63 7.40 5.69 6.29
C THR A 63 7.06 6.15 4.87
N GLN A 64 7.67 7.21 4.37
CA GLN A 64 7.45 7.70 3.01
C GLN A 64 7.79 6.66 1.93
N ILE A 65 8.87 5.88 2.12
CA ILE A 65 9.21 4.78 1.21
C ILE A 65 8.07 3.77 1.11
N PHE A 66 7.54 3.31 2.24
CA PHE A 66 6.45 2.33 2.27
C PHE A 66 5.11 2.90 1.82
N VAL A 67 4.83 4.18 2.07
CA VAL A 67 3.67 4.89 1.52
C VAL A 67 3.70 4.82 -0.01
N ARG A 68 4.83 5.18 -0.65
CA ARG A 68 4.98 5.14 -2.10
C ARG A 68 4.78 3.74 -2.68
N PHE A 69 5.37 2.72 -2.08
CA PHE A 69 5.17 1.33 -2.52
C PHE A 69 3.72 0.86 -2.36
N THR A 70 3.06 1.25 -1.27
CA THR A 70 1.66 0.90 -1.03
C THR A 70 0.74 1.54 -2.07
N ILE A 71 0.95 2.83 -2.38
CA ILE A 71 0.23 3.53 -3.45
C ILE A 71 0.46 2.84 -4.79
N GLY A 72 1.71 2.46 -5.09
CA GLY A 72 2.05 1.70 -6.30
C GLY A 72 1.28 0.38 -6.40
N ALA A 73 1.24 -0.40 -5.32
CA ALA A 73 0.50 -1.67 -5.27
C ALA A 73 -1.02 -1.46 -5.45
N MET A 74 -1.60 -0.44 -4.83
CA MET A 74 -3.02 -0.09 -4.99
C MET A 74 -3.36 0.28 -6.44
N GLN A 75 -2.49 1.01 -7.13
CA GLN A 75 -2.67 1.34 -8.55
C GLN A 75 -2.61 0.11 -9.45
N GLU A 76 -1.65 -0.79 -9.23
CA GLU A 76 -1.57 -2.04 -10.03
C GLU A 76 -2.76 -2.96 -9.76
N ALA A 77 -3.23 -3.03 -8.50
CA ALA A 77 -4.47 -3.72 -8.15
C ALA A 77 -5.68 -3.10 -8.89
N TRP A 78 -5.78 -1.78 -8.92
CA TRP A 78 -6.85 -1.10 -9.65
C TRP A 78 -6.80 -1.38 -11.15
N ARG A 79 -5.61 -1.32 -11.78
CA ARG A 79 -5.44 -1.66 -13.21
C ARG A 79 -5.86 -3.09 -13.51
N LEU A 80 -5.60 -4.02 -12.58
CA LEU A 80 -6.07 -5.40 -12.68
C LEU A 80 -7.62 -5.46 -12.67
N VAL A 81 -8.27 -4.77 -11.74
CA VAL A 81 -9.74 -4.67 -11.67
C VAL A 81 -10.30 -4.06 -12.95
N GLU A 82 -9.76 -2.92 -13.37
CA GLU A 82 -10.24 -2.21 -14.54
C GLU A 82 -10.08 -3.06 -15.83
N GLY A 83 -8.89 -3.62 -16.05
CA GLY A 83 -8.54 -4.33 -17.28
C GLY A 83 -9.07 -5.75 -17.38
N ARG A 84 -9.27 -6.44 -16.24
CA ARG A 84 -9.67 -7.86 -16.21
C ARG A 84 -11.05 -8.13 -15.65
N PHE A 85 -11.62 -7.21 -14.87
CA PHE A 85 -13.01 -7.29 -14.41
C PHE A 85 -13.90 -6.32 -15.22
N LEU A 86 -13.77 -5.00 -15.02
CA LEU A 86 -14.70 -4.00 -15.56
C LEU A 86 -14.77 -3.99 -17.09
N LYS A 87 -13.63 -4.12 -17.78
CA LYS A 87 -13.55 -4.10 -19.25
C LYS A 87 -13.83 -5.45 -19.91
N ARG A 88 -14.15 -6.50 -19.15
CA ARG A 88 -14.29 -7.88 -19.67
C ARG A 88 -15.73 -8.42 -19.52
N PRO A 89 -16.17 -9.34 -20.39
CA PRO A 89 -17.48 -10.00 -20.25
C PRO A 89 -17.67 -10.65 -18.87
N LEU A 90 -16.60 -11.23 -18.33
CA LEU A 90 -16.59 -11.82 -16.98
C LEU A 90 -17.07 -10.85 -15.90
N GLY A 91 -16.64 -9.58 -15.94
CA GLY A 91 -17.11 -8.59 -14.96
C GLY A 91 -18.60 -8.31 -15.08
N ARG A 92 -19.18 -8.34 -16.29
CA ARG A 92 -20.63 -8.14 -16.48
C ARG A 92 -21.44 -9.31 -15.91
N GLU A 93 -20.90 -10.51 -15.95
CA GLU A 93 -21.51 -11.70 -15.38
C GLU A 93 -21.48 -11.69 -13.86
N TYR A 94 -20.35 -11.27 -13.27
CA TYR A 94 -20.16 -11.30 -11.81
C TYR A 94 -20.63 -10.04 -11.08
N LEU A 95 -20.73 -8.89 -11.75
CA LEU A 95 -21.17 -7.65 -11.12
C LEU A 95 -22.56 -7.77 -10.43
N PRO A 96 -23.57 -8.42 -11.04
CA PRO A 96 -24.87 -8.65 -10.38
C PRO A 96 -24.81 -9.66 -9.22
N LEU A 97 -23.72 -10.43 -9.10
CA LEU A 97 -23.53 -11.46 -8.07
C LEU A 97 -22.75 -10.94 -6.85
N LEU A 98 -22.21 -9.71 -6.94
CA LEU A 98 -21.59 -9.05 -5.80
C LEU A 98 -22.65 -8.70 -4.76
N ASP A 99 -22.30 -8.86 -3.49
CA ASP A 99 -23.12 -8.32 -2.41
C ASP A 99 -23.06 -6.79 -2.38
N ALA A 100 -23.97 -6.19 -1.59
CA ALA A 100 -24.08 -4.74 -1.50
C ALA A 100 -22.77 -4.05 -1.05
N PRO A 101 -22.03 -4.58 -0.04
CA PRO A 101 -20.73 -4.01 0.34
C PRO A 101 -19.70 -4.02 -0.79
N ALA A 102 -19.51 -5.14 -1.48
CA ALA A 102 -18.52 -5.25 -2.54
C ALA A 102 -18.88 -4.41 -3.77
N ALA A 103 -20.17 -4.36 -4.14
CA ALA A 103 -20.65 -3.48 -5.21
C ALA A 103 -20.42 -2.00 -4.87
N ALA A 104 -20.72 -1.59 -3.63
CA ALA A 104 -20.49 -0.22 -3.17
C ALA A 104 -18.99 0.12 -3.13
N ALA A 105 -18.14 -0.80 -2.70
CA ALA A 105 -16.69 -0.65 -2.72
C ALA A 105 -16.17 -0.44 -4.14
N LEU A 106 -16.65 -1.23 -5.11
CA LEU A 106 -16.27 -1.07 -6.51
C LEU A 106 -16.65 0.31 -7.07
N GLU A 107 -17.84 0.83 -6.74
CA GLU A 107 -18.25 2.16 -7.17
C GLU A 107 -17.39 3.27 -6.53
N ARG A 108 -17.02 3.13 -5.25
CA ARG A 108 -16.07 4.06 -4.60
C ARG A 108 -14.69 4.01 -5.26
N LEU A 109 -14.19 2.82 -5.60
CA LEU A 109 -12.92 2.67 -6.33
C LEU A 109 -12.99 3.33 -7.71
N LYS A 110 -14.05 3.08 -8.49
CA LYS A 110 -14.26 3.74 -9.80
C LYS A 110 -14.21 5.26 -9.70
N LYS A 111 -14.81 5.82 -8.64
CA LYS A 111 -14.79 7.26 -8.38
C LYS A 111 -13.38 7.76 -8.02
N ARG A 112 -12.68 7.08 -7.11
CA ARG A 112 -11.34 7.47 -6.63
C ARG A 112 -10.28 7.40 -7.72
N PHE A 113 -10.25 6.32 -8.48
CA PHE A 113 -9.28 6.11 -9.56
C PHE A 113 -9.72 6.69 -10.91
N GLY A 114 -10.79 7.49 -10.94
CA GLY A 114 -11.27 8.20 -12.12
C GLY A 114 -10.33 9.34 -12.58
N LYS A 115 -10.88 10.37 -13.23
CA LYS A 115 -10.12 11.39 -13.98
C LYS A 115 -9.07 12.21 -13.20
N LEU A 116 -9.07 12.19 -11.87
CA LEU A 116 -8.14 12.96 -11.02
C LEU A 116 -7.35 12.05 -10.07
N ASN A 117 -6.82 10.95 -10.61
CA ASN A 117 -6.11 9.95 -9.84
C ASN A 117 -4.73 10.48 -9.36
N ARG A 118 -4.71 11.29 -8.29
CA ARG A 118 -3.51 11.81 -7.60
C ARG A 118 -2.51 10.69 -7.30
N LEU A 119 -3.02 9.53 -6.90
CA LEU A 119 -2.22 8.33 -6.62
C LEU A 119 -1.50 7.78 -7.87
N ALA A 120 -2.00 8.00 -9.09
CA ALA A 120 -1.32 7.59 -10.31
C ALA A 120 -0.06 8.43 -10.59
N VAL A 121 -0.07 9.71 -10.22
CA VAL A 121 1.10 10.60 -10.34
C VAL A 121 2.24 10.07 -9.47
N ILE A 122 1.94 9.74 -8.21
CA ILE A 122 2.92 9.15 -7.28
C ILE A 122 3.41 7.79 -7.80
N ARG A 123 2.52 6.92 -8.29
CA ARG A 123 2.92 5.63 -8.85
C ARG A 123 3.86 5.76 -10.06
N ASN A 124 3.57 6.70 -10.96
CA ASN A 124 4.31 6.84 -12.22
C ASN A 124 5.70 7.45 -12.03
N ASN A 125 5.88 8.33 -11.04
CA ASN A 125 7.09 9.13 -10.93
C ASN A 125 7.91 8.84 -9.67
N TYR A 126 7.31 8.24 -8.63
CA TYR A 126 7.93 8.14 -7.29
C TYR A 126 7.85 6.76 -6.63
N ALA A 127 6.99 5.83 -7.08
CA ALA A 127 6.86 4.50 -6.45
C ALA A 127 7.85 3.46 -6.99
N PHE A 128 7.84 3.22 -8.30
CA PHE A 128 8.67 2.20 -8.97
C PHE A 128 9.55 2.76 -10.08
N HIS A 129 9.41 4.05 -10.35
CA HIS A 129 10.21 4.80 -11.31
C HIS A 129 10.96 5.88 -10.55
N HIS A 130 12.14 6.22 -11.04
CA HIS A 130 12.90 7.36 -10.55
C HIS A 130 12.52 8.58 -11.38
N PRO A 131 12.35 9.76 -10.76
CA PRO A 131 12.13 10.98 -11.50
C PRO A 131 13.32 11.28 -12.42
N GLU A 132 13.04 11.89 -13.57
CA GLU A 132 14.05 12.31 -14.53
C GLU A 132 14.90 13.47 -13.98
N THR A 133 16.04 13.75 -14.60
CA THR A 133 16.99 14.79 -14.12
C THR A 133 16.33 16.14 -13.86
N ASP A 134 15.51 16.63 -14.78
CA ASP A 134 14.83 17.92 -14.65
C ASP A 134 13.77 17.91 -13.52
N GLU A 135 13.13 16.77 -13.27
CA GLU A 135 12.17 16.61 -12.18
C GLU A 135 12.87 16.61 -10.81
N VAL A 136 14.06 15.99 -10.73
CA VAL A 136 14.91 16.03 -9.53
C VAL A 136 15.42 17.44 -9.26
N ASP A 137 15.92 18.15 -10.29
CA ASP A 137 16.38 19.53 -10.12
C ASP A 137 15.24 20.45 -9.69
N ALA A 138 14.06 20.35 -10.31
CA ALA A 138 12.89 21.12 -9.89
C ALA A 138 12.49 20.85 -8.42
N ALA A 139 12.55 19.59 -7.98
CA ALA A 139 12.30 19.24 -6.59
C ALA A 139 13.36 19.84 -5.65
N PHE A 140 14.63 19.81 -6.05
CA PHE A 140 15.74 20.41 -5.30
C PHE A 140 15.58 21.93 -5.18
N GLN A 141 15.31 22.63 -6.28
CA GLN A 141 15.10 24.09 -6.26
C GLN A 141 13.93 24.48 -5.36
N LYS A 142 12.85 23.68 -5.36
CA LYS A 142 11.71 23.92 -4.46
C LYS A 142 12.10 23.75 -3.00
N ALA A 143 12.75 22.63 -2.66
CA ALA A 143 13.19 22.37 -1.29
C ALA A 143 14.17 23.44 -0.78
N ALA A 144 15.10 23.88 -1.64
CA ALA A 144 16.08 24.92 -1.32
C ALA A 144 15.46 26.32 -1.15
N ALA A 145 14.26 26.55 -1.71
CA ALA A 145 13.57 27.84 -1.64
C ALA A 145 12.58 27.95 -0.47
N GLU A 146 12.39 26.89 0.33
CA GLU A 146 11.52 26.97 1.50
C GLU A 146 12.08 27.96 2.55
N PRO A 147 11.21 28.73 3.23
CA PRO A 147 11.65 29.76 4.19
C PRO A 147 12.60 29.24 5.27
N ASP A 148 12.41 27.98 5.69
CA ASP A 148 13.18 27.33 6.74
C ASP A 148 14.24 26.36 6.17
N SER A 149 14.55 26.46 4.87
CA SER A 149 15.51 25.56 4.19
C SER A 149 16.93 25.65 4.76
N GLU A 150 17.34 26.81 5.30
CA GLU A 150 18.65 26.96 5.95
C GLU A 150 18.74 26.17 7.27
N ASP A 151 17.60 26.01 7.95
CA ASP A 151 17.47 25.22 9.19
C ASP A 151 17.05 23.76 8.92
N ALA A 152 16.74 23.43 7.68
CA ALA A 152 16.38 22.08 7.26
C ALA A 152 17.59 21.13 7.29
N ASP A 153 17.29 19.84 7.47
CA ASP A 153 18.30 18.81 7.63
C ASP A 153 18.77 18.25 6.28
N TRP A 154 19.74 18.90 5.65
CA TRP A 154 20.37 18.47 4.39
C TRP A 154 21.46 17.41 4.61
N ALA A 155 21.20 16.39 5.43
CA ALA A 155 22.21 15.45 5.89
C ALA A 155 22.17 14.07 5.21
N VAL A 156 23.34 13.42 5.26
CA VAL A 156 23.48 11.96 5.14
C VAL A 156 23.89 11.43 6.51
N TYR A 157 23.10 10.50 7.04
CA TYR A 157 23.35 9.87 8.33
C TYR A 157 24.20 8.63 8.13
N PHE A 158 25.41 8.61 8.68
CA PHE A 158 26.32 7.48 8.58
C PHE A 158 26.34 6.65 9.86
N ASN A 159 26.38 5.33 9.70
CA ASN A 159 26.69 4.40 10.76
C ASN A 159 27.68 3.34 10.26
N LYS A 160 28.50 2.79 11.16
CA LYS A 160 29.38 1.64 10.83
C LYS A 160 28.58 0.45 10.32
N ALA A 161 27.37 0.25 10.85
CA ALA A 161 26.40 -0.66 10.29
C ALA A 161 25.66 0.02 9.13
N VAL A 162 25.98 -0.39 7.89
CA VAL A 162 25.41 0.20 6.66
C VAL A 162 23.88 0.17 6.64
N LEU A 163 23.25 -0.82 7.27
CA LEU A 163 21.78 -0.89 7.41
C LEU A 163 21.18 0.29 8.20
N ASN A 164 21.98 0.98 9.02
CA ASN A 164 21.61 2.17 9.78
C ASN A 164 22.11 3.47 9.12
N THR A 165 22.68 3.41 7.90
CA THR A 165 23.08 4.59 7.11
C THR A 165 21.90 5.02 6.23
N PHE A 166 21.64 6.32 6.16
CA PHE A 166 20.50 6.85 5.42
C PHE A 166 20.84 8.18 4.71
N PHE A 167 20.50 8.27 3.43
CA PHE A 167 20.65 9.48 2.61
C PHE A 167 19.41 10.35 2.76
N PHE A 168 19.21 10.93 3.96
CA PHE A 168 18.01 11.68 4.30
C PHE A 168 17.74 12.84 3.34
N VAL A 169 18.79 13.57 2.96
CA VAL A 169 18.71 14.66 1.97
C VAL A 169 18.04 14.25 0.65
N SER A 170 18.25 13.01 0.19
CA SER A 170 17.64 12.51 -1.03
C SER A 170 16.13 12.35 -0.88
N ASP A 171 15.67 11.78 0.23
CA ASP A 171 14.23 11.63 0.51
C ASP A 171 13.56 12.97 0.82
N PHE A 172 14.27 13.87 1.50
CA PHE A 172 13.83 15.25 1.74
C PHE A 172 13.56 15.99 0.43
N VAL A 173 14.48 15.94 -0.55
CA VAL A 173 14.25 16.54 -1.88
C VAL A 173 13.08 15.87 -2.59
N LEU A 174 13.04 14.53 -2.62
CA LEU A 174 12.01 13.81 -3.36
C LEU A 174 10.59 14.02 -2.81
N VAL A 175 10.43 14.21 -1.50
CA VAL A 175 9.10 14.48 -0.92
C VAL A 175 8.58 15.87 -1.34
N HIS A 176 9.45 16.86 -1.57
CA HIS A 176 9.04 18.15 -2.15
C HIS A 176 8.60 18.01 -3.60
N GLY A 177 9.29 17.15 -4.37
CA GLY A 177 8.89 16.76 -5.71
C GLY A 177 7.49 16.14 -5.73
N MET A 178 7.21 15.22 -4.79
CA MET A 178 5.89 14.63 -4.63
C MET A 178 4.81 15.66 -4.28
N ALA A 179 5.06 16.53 -3.30
CA ALA A 179 4.12 17.60 -2.93
C ALA A 179 3.82 18.50 -4.15
N ASN A 180 4.84 18.87 -4.93
CA ASN A 180 4.68 19.61 -6.17
C ASN A 180 3.82 18.86 -7.20
N ALA A 181 4.07 17.57 -7.40
CA ALA A 181 3.31 16.74 -8.33
C ALA A 181 1.83 16.58 -7.91
N LEU A 182 1.55 16.76 -6.62
CA LEU A 182 0.20 16.80 -6.05
C LEU A 182 -0.43 18.20 -6.02
N ALA A 183 0.28 19.22 -6.53
CA ALA A 183 -0.09 20.63 -6.45
C ALA A 183 -0.29 21.13 -5.00
N GLU A 184 0.45 20.56 -4.06
CA GLU A 184 0.47 20.96 -2.65
C GLU A 184 1.75 21.74 -2.33
N ALA A 185 1.59 22.85 -1.61
CA ALA A 185 2.71 23.69 -1.18
C ALA A 185 3.41 23.08 0.05
N ASP A 186 2.62 22.66 1.05
CA ASP A 186 3.10 22.10 2.31
C ASP A 186 3.27 20.57 2.20
N VAL A 187 4.50 20.11 2.44
CA VAL A 187 4.87 18.69 2.41
C VAL A 187 4.12 17.86 3.47
N ASN A 188 3.94 18.41 4.67
CA ASN A 188 3.25 17.72 5.76
C ASN A 188 1.76 17.55 5.44
N GLU A 189 1.14 18.59 4.87
CA GLU A 189 -0.26 18.52 4.45
C GLU A 189 -0.44 17.56 3.27
N ALA A 190 0.47 17.59 2.28
CA ALA A 190 0.47 16.63 1.18
C ALA A 190 0.53 15.19 1.69
N ASN A 191 1.41 14.92 2.67
CA ASN A 191 1.53 13.60 3.28
C ASN A 191 0.27 13.20 4.08
N ARG A 192 -0.29 14.11 4.88
CA ARG A 192 -1.51 13.88 5.66
C ARG A 192 -2.68 13.51 4.74
N GLN A 193 -2.85 14.23 3.64
CA GLN A 193 -3.89 13.95 2.65
C GLN A 193 -3.67 12.58 1.99
N LEU A 194 -2.44 12.26 1.58
CA LEU A 194 -2.11 10.95 1.00
C LEU A 194 -2.46 9.81 1.95
N LEU A 195 -2.03 9.88 3.22
CA LEU A 195 -2.34 8.85 4.21
C LEU A 195 -3.86 8.71 4.43
N GLY A 196 -4.59 9.83 4.49
CA GLY A 196 -6.04 9.84 4.60
C GLY A 196 -6.76 9.22 3.39
N GLU A 197 -6.19 9.34 2.19
CA GLU A 197 -6.73 8.73 0.97
C GLU A 197 -6.47 7.23 0.88
N MET A 198 -5.34 6.75 1.41
CA MET A 198 -4.91 5.35 1.29
C MET A 198 -5.79 4.37 2.06
N ALA A 199 -6.17 4.71 3.29
CA ALA A 199 -6.94 3.80 4.15
C ALA A 199 -8.27 3.34 3.49
N PRO A 200 -9.12 4.25 2.99
CA PRO A 200 -10.33 3.85 2.26
C PRO A 200 -10.04 3.05 0.98
N VAL A 201 -8.96 3.36 0.27
CA VAL A 201 -8.59 2.64 -0.96
C VAL A 201 -8.19 1.19 -0.66
N ALA A 202 -7.35 0.98 0.35
CA ALA A 202 -6.96 -0.37 0.79
C ALA A 202 -8.19 -1.18 1.21
N HIS A 203 -9.07 -0.56 2.00
CA HIS A 203 -10.31 -1.18 2.44
C HIS A 203 -11.23 -1.54 1.27
N ASP A 204 -11.52 -0.58 0.38
CA ASP A 204 -12.42 -0.81 -0.76
C ASP A 204 -11.87 -1.86 -1.73
N LEU A 205 -10.54 -1.89 -1.95
CA LEU A 205 -9.90 -2.95 -2.74
C LEU A 205 -10.12 -4.32 -2.11
N SER A 206 -9.87 -4.45 -0.80
CA SER A 206 -10.08 -5.69 -0.08
C SER A 206 -11.54 -6.13 -0.12
N GLU A 207 -12.47 -5.25 0.21
CA GLU A 207 -13.91 -5.51 0.20
C GLU A 207 -14.38 -6.02 -1.17
N PHE A 208 -13.98 -5.34 -2.26
CA PHE A 208 -14.29 -5.79 -3.61
C PHE A 208 -13.69 -7.16 -3.91
N THR A 209 -12.41 -7.38 -3.60
CA THR A 209 -11.74 -8.66 -3.90
C THR A 209 -12.35 -9.83 -3.13
N PHE A 210 -12.75 -9.62 -1.88
CA PHE A 210 -13.43 -10.65 -1.08
C PHE A 210 -14.85 -10.90 -1.59
N GLY A 211 -15.61 -9.87 -1.95
CA GLY A 211 -16.93 -10.05 -2.56
C GLY A 211 -16.88 -10.81 -3.89
N PHE A 212 -15.89 -10.50 -4.74
CA PHE A 212 -15.67 -11.28 -5.96
C PHE A 212 -15.29 -12.73 -5.66
N ALA A 213 -14.38 -12.95 -4.71
CA ALA A 213 -14.01 -14.30 -4.24
C ALA A 213 -15.21 -15.08 -3.69
N LEU A 214 -16.10 -14.42 -2.96
CA LEU A 214 -17.33 -15.02 -2.45
C LEU A 214 -18.26 -15.42 -3.60
N ALA A 215 -18.49 -14.53 -4.56
CA ALA A 215 -19.36 -14.79 -5.71
C ALA A 215 -18.88 -15.99 -6.55
N ILE A 216 -17.57 -16.06 -6.82
CA ILE A 216 -16.99 -17.19 -7.58
C ILE A 216 -17.02 -18.49 -6.78
N LEU A 217 -16.73 -18.46 -5.48
CA LEU A 217 -16.77 -19.66 -4.65
C LEU A 217 -18.20 -20.20 -4.55
N LYS A 218 -19.21 -19.33 -4.39
CA LYS A 218 -20.62 -19.74 -4.39
C LYS A 218 -21.03 -20.42 -5.70
N ARG A 219 -20.57 -19.93 -6.84
CA ARG A 219 -20.85 -20.56 -8.14
C ARG A 219 -20.37 -22.01 -8.23
N TYR A 220 -19.21 -22.31 -7.64
CA TYR A 220 -18.56 -23.63 -7.80
C TYR A 220 -18.75 -24.58 -6.61
N VAL A 221 -19.07 -24.05 -5.43
CA VAL A 221 -19.23 -24.80 -4.18
C VAL A 221 -20.68 -24.83 -3.70
N GLY A 222 -21.48 -23.82 -4.05
CA GLY A 222 -22.83 -23.61 -3.55
C GLY A 222 -22.90 -22.47 -2.53
N ASP A 223 -24.12 -22.14 -2.09
CA ASP A 223 -24.37 -21.01 -1.18
C ASP A 223 -23.81 -21.21 0.23
N GLU A 224 -23.65 -22.47 0.65
CA GLU A 224 -23.06 -22.84 1.94
C GLU A 224 -21.56 -23.11 1.81
N LEU A 225 -20.75 -22.12 2.19
CA LEU A 225 -19.30 -22.28 2.25
C LEU A 225 -18.88 -22.85 3.61
N THR A 226 -18.33 -24.05 3.60
CA THR A 226 -17.81 -24.69 4.81
C THR A 226 -16.38 -24.21 5.13
N MET A 227 -16.20 -23.65 6.31
CA MET A 227 -14.91 -23.27 6.86
C MET A 227 -14.62 -24.04 8.14
N LYS A 228 -13.33 -24.33 8.39
CA LYS A 228 -12.86 -24.99 9.62
C LYS A 228 -12.08 -23.99 10.47
N LEU A 229 -12.36 -23.93 11.76
CA LEU A 229 -11.47 -23.27 12.72
C LEU A 229 -10.16 -24.06 12.80
N VAL A 230 -9.05 -23.44 12.42
CA VAL A 230 -7.73 -24.09 12.39
C VAL A 230 -6.76 -23.57 13.44
N ALA A 231 -7.00 -22.38 13.98
CA ALA A 231 -6.24 -21.84 15.09
C ALA A 231 -7.04 -20.79 15.87
N GLN A 232 -6.74 -20.68 17.15
CA GLN A 232 -7.14 -19.54 17.99
C GLN A 232 -5.88 -18.84 18.48
N VAL A 233 -5.57 -17.69 17.88
CA VAL A 233 -4.37 -16.94 18.23
C VAL A 233 -4.66 -16.11 19.47
N LYS A 234 -4.01 -16.47 20.58
CA LYS A 234 -4.04 -15.73 21.86
C LYS A 234 -2.84 -14.79 21.92
N GLY A 235 -3.04 -13.61 22.51
CA GLY A 235 -1.96 -12.63 22.67
C GLY A 235 -1.42 -12.06 21.37
N ALA A 236 -2.22 -12.04 20.30
CA ALA A 236 -1.87 -11.27 19.11
C ALA A 236 -1.71 -9.78 19.52
N PRO A 237 -0.63 -9.11 19.12
CA PRO A 237 -0.43 -7.70 19.45
C PRO A 237 -1.52 -6.86 18.79
N ASP A 238 -1.91 -5.76 19.45
CA ASP A 238 -2.67 -4.71 18.78
C ASP A 238 -1.76 -4.09 17.70
N ILE A 239 -2.32 -3.84 16.52
CA ILE A 239 -1.55 -3.23 15.45
C ILE A 239 -1.09 -1.83 15.84
N ASP A 240 -1.87 -1.11 16.65
CA ASP A 240 -1.58 0.25 17.11
C ASP A 240 -0.44 0.29 18.13
N ASP A 241 -0.11 -0.86 18.75
CA ASP A 241 1.01 -1.03 19.68
C ASP A 241 2.32 -1.41 18.96
N LEU A 242 2.25 -1.82 17.69
CA LEU A 242 3.43 -2.22 16.91
C LEU A 242 4.20 -0.99 16.42
N ARG A 243 5.53 -1.12 16.36
CA ARG A 243 6.46 -0.13 15.82
C ARG A 243 7.50 -0.81 14.94
N LEU A 244 7.99 -0.12 13.93
CA LEU A 244 9.11 -0.57 13.11
C LEU A 244 10.21 0.52 13.11
N PRO A 245 11.22 0.42 13.98
CA PRO A 245 12.27 1.41 14.03
C PRO A 245 13.19 1.30 12.80
N PHE A 246 13.73 2.44 12.35
CA PHE A 246 14.75 2.46 11.31
C PHE A 246 16.10 1.97 11.87
N LEU A 247 16.53 2.50 13.01
CA LEU A 247 17.81 2.17 13.64
C LEU A 247 17.69 0.85 14.41
N VAL A 248 18.51 -0.14 14.04
CA VAL A 248 18.50 -1.46 14.66
C VAL A 248 19.90 -1.90 15.10
N GLN A 249 19.96 -2.70 16.16
CA GLN A 249 21.19 -3.42 16.48
C GLN A 249 21.40 -4.53 15.46
N THR A 250 22.52 -4.49 14.75
CA THR A 250 22.90 -5.54 13.79
C THR A 250 23.89 -6.50 14.45
N PRO A 251 23.51 -7.74 14.80
CA PRO A 251 24.46 -8.72 15.30
C PRO A 251 25.35 -9.15 14.13
N GLY A 252 26.62 -8.73 14.11
CA GLY A 252 27.58 -9.30 13.14
C GLY A 252 28.60 -8.38 12.48
N LEU A 253 28.64 -7.07 12.74
CA LEU A 253 29.85 -6.30 12.41
C LEU A 253 30.89 -6.47 13.52
N ARG A 254 31.43 -7.70 13.62
CA ARG A 254 32.71 -7.93 14.27
C ARG A 254 33.74 -7.17 13.44
N ASN A 255 34.21 -6.05 13.98
CA ASN A 255 35.46 -5.35 13.65
C ASN A 255 35.90 -5.44 12.17
N GLY A 256 35.55 -4.42 11.40
CA GLY A 256 36.43 -3.88 10.35
C GLY A 256 36.88 -2.51 10.78
#